data_AF-A0A523FGC8-F1
#
_entry.id   AF-A0A523FGC8-F1
#
_cell.length_a   1.000
_cell.length_b   1.000
_cell.length_c   1.000
_cell.angle_alpha   90.00
_cell.angle_beta   90.00
_cell.angle_gamma   90.00
#
_symmetry.space_group_name_H-M   'P 1'
#
loop_
_entity.id
_entity.type
_entity.pdbx_description
1 polymer ?
#
loop_
_entity_poly.entity_id
_entity_poly.type
_entity_poly.pdbx_seq_one_letter_code
_entity_poly.pdbx_strand_id
1 'polypeptide(L)'
;MKILYYHRTAAADGQYVHTREMTEAMETRGHEIDFVGPGRERRRPLSTDSGGYSPRPPIPRRAVRELPELFYAIPVFMRLWRGNANRVIEIAHRLMSDRAP
;
A
#
# COMPACT_ATOMS: atom_id res chain seq x y z
N MET A 1 -30.98 -15.29 0.77
CA MET A 1 -31.26 -13.91 1.26
C MET A 1 -30.52 -12.91 0.37
N LYS A 2 -31.06 -11.70 0.20
CA LYS A 2 -30.42 -10.65 -0.61
C LYS A 2 -29.57 -9.73 0.27
N ILE A 3 -28.31 -9.52 -0.11
CA ILE A 3 -27.32 -8.74 0.64
C ILE A 3 -26.75 -7.68 -0.32
N LEU A 4 -26.91 -6.40 0.02
CA LEU A 4 -26.27 -5.31 -0.70
C LEU A 4 -24.97 -4.95 0.01
N TYR A 5 -23.85 -5.11 -0.67
CA TYR A 5 -22.52 -4.79 -0.14
C TYR A 5 -21.93 -3.57 -0.83
N TYR A 6 -21.81 -2.47 -0.07
CA TYR A 6 -21.20 -1.23 -0.55
C TYR A 6 -19.74 -1.11 -0.08
N HIS A 7 -18.82 -0.84 -1.00
CA HIS A 7 -17.41 -0.57 -0.66
C HIS A 7 -16.90 0.71 -1.32
N ARG A 8 -15.88 1.33 -0.70
CA ARG A 8 -15.22 2.57 -1.16
C ARG A 8 -13.87 2.36 -1.84
N THR A 9 -13.40 1.11 -1.89
CA THR A 9 -12.04 0.77 -2.33
C THR A 9 -12.07 0.26 -3.77
N ALA A 10 -11.27 0.88 -4.64
CA ALA A 10 -11.16 0.51 -6.07
C ALA A 10 -9.91 -0.35 -6.36
N ALA A 11 -9.10 -0.64 -5.35
CA ALA A 11 -7.90 -1.44 -5.47
C ALA A 11 -8.18 -2.90 -5.06
N ALA A 12 -7.74 -3.85 -5.87
CA ALA A 12 -7.64 -5.26 -5.51
C ALA A 12 -6.47 -5.47 -4.53
N ASP A 13 -6.61 -4.93 -3.31
CA ASP A 13 -5.69 -5.12 -2.21
C ASP A 13 -5.97 -6.46 -1.47
N GLY A 14 -5.19 -6.77 -0.43
CA GLY A 14 -5.40 -7.99 0.36
C GLY A 14 -6.79 -8.08 1.00
N GLN A 15 -7.46 -6.95 1.26
CA GLN A 15 -8.81 -6.92 1.83
C GLN A 15 -9.86 -7.33 0.80
N TYR A 16 -9.63 -7.02 -0.48
CA TYR A 16 -10.50 -7.47 -1.57
C TYR A 16 -10.52 -8.99 -1.71
N VAL A 17 -9.38 -9.67 -1.51
CA VAL A 17 -9.31 -11.14 -1.56
C VAL A 17 -10.21 -11.77 -0.50
N HIS A 18 -10.10 -11.33 0.75
CA HIS A 18 -10.95 -11.82 1.84
C HIS A 18 -12.43 -11.54 1.59
N THR A 19 -12.76 -10.34 1.11
CA THR A 19 -14.14 -9.95 0.80
C THR A 19 -14.74 -10.82 -0.29
N ARG A 20 -13.94 -11.17 -1.31
CA ARG A 20 -14.36 -12.05 -2.39
C ARG A 20 -14.60 -13.48 -1.90
N GLU A 21 -13.68 -14.05 -1.13
CA GLU A 21 -13.81 -15.42 -0.59
C GLU A 21 -15.06 -15.55 0.30
N MET A 22 -15.32 -14.56 1.15
CA MET A 22 -16.54 -14.52 1.98
C MET A 22 -17.81 -14.45 1.12
N THR A 23 -17.80 -13.64 0.06
CA THR A 23 -18.93 -13.50 -0.86
C THR A 23 -19.21 -14.81 -1.58
N GLU A 24 -18.20 -15.45 -2.15
CA GLU A 24 -18.33 -16.75 -2.83
C GLU A 24 -18.86 -17.82 -1.85
N ALA A 25 -18.39 -17.83 -0.61
CA ALA A 25 -18.88 -18.75 0.43
C ALA A 25 -20.34 -18.50 0.84
N MET A 26 -20.81 -17.26 0.76
CA MET A 26 -22.21 -16.89 1.00
C MET A 26 -23.08 -17.21 -0.22
N GLU A 27 -22.62 -16.93 -1.44
CA GLU A 27 -23.30 -17.32 -2.69
C GLU A 27 -23.51 -18.83 -2.75
N THR A 28 -22.50 -19.62 -2.35
CA THR A 28 -22.57 -21.09 -2.27
C THR A 28 -23.65 -21.58 -1.29
N ARG A 29 -23.97 -20.77 -0.28
CA ARG A 29 -25.04 -21.06 0.70
C ARG A 29 -26.42 -20.54 0.26
N GLY A 30 -26.56 -20.00 -0.95
CA GLY A 30 -27.82 -19.50 -1.50
C GLY A 30 -28.13 -18.05 -1.16
N HIS A 31 -27.12 -17.25 -0.83
CA HIS A 31 -27.27 -15.81 -0.67
C HIS A 31 -27.02 -15.09 -2.01
N GLU A 32 -27.86 -14.12 -2.34
CA GLU A 32 -27.66 -13.23 -3.49
C GLU A 32 -26.93 -11.99 -2.99
N ILE A 33 -25.78 -11.66 -3.58
CA ILE A 33 -24.96 -10.53 -3.12
C ILE A 33 -24.75 -9.53 -4.26
N ASP A 34 -25.20 -8.30 -4.04
CA ASP A 34 -24.98 -7.18 -4.96
C ASP A 34 -23.78 -6.34 -4.50
N PHE A 35 -22.69 -6.39 -5.27
CA PHE A 35 -21.48 -5.61 -5.03
C PHE A 35 -21.55 -4.24 -5.68
N VAL A 36 -21.50 -3.18 -4.87
CA VAL A 36 -21.53 -1.79 -5.34
C VAL A 36 -20.31 -1.05 -4.82
N GLY A 37 -19.47 -0.53 -5.73
CA GLY A 37 -18.30 0.27 -5.36
C GLY A 37 -17.80 1.16 -6.49
N PRO A 38 -16.80 2.01 -6.22
CA PRO A 38 -16.25 2.96 -7.19
C PRO A 38 -15.37 2.24 -8.23
N GLY A 39 -16.01 1.63 -9.23
CA GLY A 39 -15.33 1.01 -10.36
C GLY A 39 -16.07 -0.20 -10.91
N ARG A 40 -16.15 -0.34 -12.23
CA ARG A 40 -16.64 -1.55 -12.91
C ARG A 40 -15.64 -2.70 -12.73
N GLU A 41 -15.57 -3.28 -11.54
CA GLU A 41 -14.87 -4.56 -11.34
C GLU A 41 -15.86 -5.72 -11.42
N ARG A 42 -16.47 -5.88 -12.60
CA ARG A 42 -16.95 -7.19 -13.02
C ARG A 42 -15.72 -8.06 -13.23
N ARG A 43 -15.44 -8.94 -12.27
CA ARG A 43 -14.53 -10.10 -12.37
C ARG A 43 -13.31 -9.85 -13.25
N ARG A 44 -12.40 -8.97 -12.81
CA ARG A 44 -11.04 -9.06 -13.35
C ARG A 44 -10.43 -10.36 -12.83
N PRO A 45 -9.86 -11.22 -13.69
CA PRO A 45 -9.05 -12.32 -13.21
C PRO A 45 -7.95 -11.74 -12.33
N LEU A 46 -7.71 -12.35 -11.18
CA LEU A 46 -6.52 -12.10 -10.39
C LEU A 46 -5.35 -12.45 -11.31
N SER A 47 -4.68 -11.45 -11.90
CA SER A 47 -3.57 -11.71 -12.81
C SER A 47 -2.41 -12.26 -11.99
N THR A 48 -2.36 -13.59 -11.88
CA THR A 48 -1.18 -14.37 -11.49
C THR A 48 -0.18 -14.37 -12.64
N ASP A 49 0.30 -13.19 -13.06
CA ASP A 49 1.42 -13.09 -13.99
C ASP A 49 2.72 -12.97 -13.20
N SER A 50 3.08 -14.07 -12.54
CA SER A 50 4.44 -14.37 -12.11
C SER A 50 4.97 -15.52 -12.97
N GLY A 51 5.22 -15.28 -14.26
CA GLY A 51 5.72 -16.35 -15.12
C GLY A 51 5.74 -16.04 -16.60
N GLY A 52 6.63 -15.16 -17.04
CA GLY A 52 6.90 -14.96 -18.46
C GLY A 52 8.17 -14.16 -18.65
N TYR A 53 9.24 -14.82 -19.07
CA TYR A 53 10.51 -14.16 -19.39
C TYR A 53 10.34 -13.41 -20.71
N SER A 54 9.81 -12.20 -20.64
CA SER A 54 9.83 -11.24 -21.75
C SER A 54 11.17 -10.49 -21.69
N PRO A 55 11.91 -10.32 -22.80
CA PRO A 55 13.11 -9.49 -22.80
C PRO A 55 12.72 -8.07 -22.39
N ARG A 56 13.01 -7.72 -21.14
CA ARG A 56 12.64 -6.43 -20.57
C ARG A 56 13.51 -5.35 -21.22
N PRO A 57 12.95 -4.21 -21.65
CA PRO A 57 13.75 -3.03 -21.95
C PRO A 57 14.57 -2.67 -20.70
N PRO A 58 15.81 -2.15 -20.84
CA PRO A 58 16.77 -2.00 -19.74
C PRO A 58 16.28 -1.09 -18.61
N ILE A 59 15.26 -0.27 -18.87
CA ILE A 59 14.61 0.56 -17.87
C ILE A 59 13.11 0.29 -17.97
N PRO A 60 12.49 -0.38 -16.97
CA PRO A 60 11.05 -0.53 -16.96
C PRO A 60 10.44 0.87 -16.87
N ARG A 61 9.58 1.25 -17.82
CA ARG A 61 8.88 2.56 -17.82
C ARG A 61 8.15 2.84 -16.49
N ARG A 62 7.81 1.79 -15.72
CA ARG A 62 7.30 1.89 -14.35
C ARG A 62 8.29 2.53 -13.37
N ALA A 63 9.57 2.15 -13.42
CA ALA A 63 10.58 2.75 -12.56
C ALA A 63 10.68 4.27 -12.78
N VAL A 64 10.64 4.72 -14.04
CA VAL A 64 10.63 6.17 -14.36
C VAL A 64 9.38 6.88 -13.81
N ARG A 65 8.23 6.19 -13.78
CA ARG A 65 6.98 6.73 -13.24
C ARG A 65 6.96 6.78 -11.70
N GLU A 66 7.68 5.88 -11.04
CA GLU A 66 7.75 5.78 -9.57
C GLU A 66 8.85 6.68 -8.98
N LEU A 67 9.81 7.13 -9.80
CA LEU A 67 10.85 8.08 -9.38
C LEU A 67 10.29 9.38 -8.77
N PRO A 68 9.29 10.06 -9.35
CA PRO A 68 8.69 11.26 -8.73
C PRO A 68 8.14 11.02 -7.33
N GLU A 69 7.55 9.86 -7.09
CA GLU A 69 7.00 9.48 -5.79
C GLU A 69 8.13 9.26 -4.76
N LEU A 70 9.23 8.65 -5.19
CA LEU A 70 10.47 8.57 -4.40
C LEU A 70 11.06 9.95 -4.11
N PHE A 71 11.15 10.83 -5.12
CA PHE A 71 11.68 12.19 -4.96
C PHE A 71 10.84 13.04 -4.01
N TYR A 72 9.53 12.84 -3.96
CA TYR A 72 8.66 13.51 -2.98
C TYR A 72 9.01 13.14 -1.54
N ALA A 73 9.46 11.91 -1.28
CA ALA A 73 9.84 11.45 0.06
C ALA A 73 11.22 11.97 0.53
N ILE A 74 12.11 12.35 -0.40
CA ILE A 74 13.50 12.75 -0.06
C ILE A 74 13.57 14.01 0.82
N PRO A 75 12.85 15.10 0.56
CA PRO A 75 12.87 16.28 1.44
C PRO A 75 12.38 15.99 2.86
N VAL A 76 11.36 15.13 2.99
CA VAL A 76 10.82 14.72 4.31
C VAL A 76 11.87 13.89 5.05
N PHE A 77 12.50 12.94 4.36
CA PHE A 77 13.61 12.16 4.90
C PHE A 77 14.77 13.05 5.36
N MET A 78 15.19 14.02 4.55
CA MET A 78 16.26 14.97 4.92
C MET A 78 15.87 15.85 6.12
N ARG A 79 14.62 16.30 6.19
CA ARG A 79 14.11 17.09 7.32
C ARG A 79 14.10 16.27 8.61
N LEU A 80 13.65 15.01 8.55
CA LEU A 80 13.68 14.10 9.69
C LEU A 80 15.11 13.75 10.11
N TRP A 81 16.00 13.50 9.16
CA TRP A 81 17.40 13.22 9.45
C TRP A 81 18.09 14.40 10.14
N ARG A 82 17.95 15.61 9.60
CA ARG A 82 18.52 16.83 10.21
C ARG A 82 17.90 17.15 11.57
N GLY A 83 16.58 16.99 11.70
CA GLY A 83 15.88 17.22 12.97
C GLY A 83 16.28 16.22 14.07
N ASN A 84 16.46 14.94 13.71
CA ASN A 84 16.90 13.92 14.66
C ASN A 84 18.40 14.01 14.96
N ALA A 85 19.25 14.39 14.00
CA ALA A 85 20.68 14.62 14.25
C ALA A 85 20.90 15.70 15.33
N ASN A 86 20.17 16.81 15.23
CA ASN A 86 20.24 17.87 16.25
C ASN A 86 19.72 17.39 17.62
N ARG A 87 18.65 16.60 17.65
CA ARG A 87 18.11 16.03 18.90
C ARG A 87 19.05 15.00 19.53
N VAL A 88 19.73 14.17 18.75
CA VAL A 88 20.71 13.21 19.27
C VAL A 88 21.92 13.94 19.86
N ILE A 89 22.40 15.01 19.21
CA ILE A 89 23.48 15.86 19.75
C ILE A 89 23.03 16.58 21.03
N GLU A 90 21.80 17.11 21.06
CA GLU A 90 21.24 17.78 22.24
C GLU A 90 21.09 16.80 23.42
N ILE A 91 20.59 15.59 23.17
CA ILE A 91 20.49 14.53 24.19
C ILE A 91 21.89 14.13 24.68
N ALA A 92 22.87 13.97 23.78
CA ALA A 92 24.24 13.64 24.15
C ALA A 92 24.91 14.75 25.00
N HIS A 93 24.74 16.02 24.60
CA HIS A 93 25.26 17.16 25.36
C HIS A 93 24.57 17.29 26.73
N ARG A 94 23.26 17.08 26.80
CA ARG A 94 22.51 17.10 28.07
C ARG A 94 22.95 15.98 29.01
N LEU A 95 23.15 14.76 28.50
CA LEU A 95 23.66 13.62 29.27
C LEU A 95 25.11 13.81 29.74
N MET A 96 25.93 14.57 28.99
CA MET A 96 27.30 14.91 29.38
C MET A 96 27.35 16.07 30.39
N SER A 97 26.46 17.05 30.28
CA SER A 97 26.36 18.18 31.20
C SER A 97 25.79 17.80 32.57
N ASP A 98 24.84 16.86 32.63
CA ASP A 98 24.28 16.33 33.89
C ASP A 98 25.26 15.43 34.67
N ARG A 99 26.41 15.09 34.07
CA ARG A 99 27.48 14.30 34.71
C ARG A 99 28.67 15.14 35.20
N ALA A 100 28.62 16.46 35.07
CA ALA A 100 29.59 17.32 35.74
C ALA A 100 29.20 17.45 37.23
N PRO A 101 30.14 17.29 38.18
CA PRO A 101 29.86 17.17 39.62
C PRO A 101 29.33 18.44 40.27
#